data_AF-A0A938Z7X0-F1
#
_entry.id   AF-A0A938Z7X0-F1
#
_cell.length_a   1.000
_cell.length_b   1.000
_cell.length_c   1.000
_cell.angle_alpha   90.00
_cell.angle_beta   90.00
_cell.angle_gamma   90.00
#
_symmetry.space_group_name_H-M   'P 1'
#
loop_
_entity.id
_entity.type
_entity.pdbx_description
1 polymer ?
#
loop_
_entity_poly.entity_id
_entity_poly.type
_entity_poly.pdbx_seq_one_letter_code
_entity_poly.pdbx_strand_id
1 'polypeptide(L)'
;MVSLQELYAAIKDDLTDAPVYKGDLTDWWADGVGSTPYAVKHYKEAQHKYHLCERLDKKAGEKYPELWRTAQDNLMLYAEHTWGHSSTITNPYDTMVLNLDIRKNSYASKAHEASAKIMNRIMKEKGDLLRYYNTSGKIRVYPTAKTEGPRAVEFYIETLNMPTAEVRDSEGNVLTCQVSEHPRGRRISFVDTFKPGEPKEYTYARKEAVPEKMNTRQCYMGAERVRDNGTKHPRSTCETVLCKAGGHCCRRARTGLYYSASAVYHAGQHPHRGYSEIL
;
A
#
# COMPACT_ATOMS: atom_id res chain seq x y z
N MET A 1 -37.03 -8.77 37.18
CA MET A 1 -35.91 -8.73 36.21
C MET A 1 -36.53 -8.96 34.85
N VAL A 2 -36.22 -8.14 33.85
CA VAL A 2 -36.76 -8.26 32.49
C VAL A 2 -35.61 -8.21 31.48
N SER A 3 -35.80 -8.83 30.33
CA SER A 3 -34.93 -8.71 29.16
C SER A 3 -35.06 -7.34 28.49
N LEU A 4 -34.09 -6.99 27.63
CA LEU A 4 -34.19 -5.78 26.81
C LEU A 4 -35.43 -5.82 25.91
N GLN A 5 -35.76 -6.98 25.36
CA GLN A 5 -36.90 -7.17 24.49
C GLN A 5 -38.23 -6.90 25.22
N GLU A 6 -38.37 -7.39 26.46
CA GLU A 6 -39.54 -7.13 27.29
C GLU A 6 -39.64 -5.65 27.68
N LEU A 7 -38.51 -5.00 28.00
CA LEU A 7 -38.48 -3.57 28.26
C LEU A 7 -38.94 -2.77 27.03
N TYR A 8 -38.37 -3.04 25.85
CA TYR A 8 -38.75 -2.35 24.61
C TYR A 8 -40.22 -2.58 24.26
N ALA A 9 -40.75 -3.79 24.48
CA ALA A 9 -42.16 -4.08 24.26
C ALA A 9 -43.08 -3.26 25.18
N ALA A 10 -42.67 -3.06 26.45
CA ALA A 10 -43.46 -2.32 27.43
C ALA A 10 -43.50 -0.81 27.19
N ILE A 11 -42.42 -0.21 26.65
CA ILE A 11 -42.31 1.25 26.49
C ILE A 11 -42.60 1.74 25.06
N LYS A 12 -42.84 0.83 24.10
CA LYS A 12 -42.94 1.16 22.68
C LYS A 12 -44.04 2.20 22.40
N ASP A 13 -45.23 1.99 22.96
CA ASP A 13 -46.39 2.84 22.67
C ASP A 13 -46.21 4.24 23.27
N ASP A 14 -45.58 4.34 24.44
CA ASP A 14 -45.26 5.61 25.10
C ASP A 14 -44.19 6.43 24.34
N LEU A 15 -43.39 5.78 23.48
CA LEU A 15 -42.34 6.42 22.68
C LEU A 15 -42.78 6.73 21.23
N THR A 16 -44.08 6.66 20.93
CA THR A 16 -44.61 6.89 19.56
C THR A 16 -44.20 8.25 18.99
N ASP A 17 -44.20 9.30 19.81
CA ASP A 17 -43.88 10.68 19.41
C ASP A 17 -42.43 11.08 19.76
N ALA A 18 -41.54 10.10 19.99
CA ALA A 18 -40.16 10.40 20.33
C ALA A 18 -39.44 11.18 19.22
N PRO A 19 -38.62 12.20 19.56
CA PRO A 19 -37.92 13.01 18.58
C PRO A 19 -36.91 12.18 17.78
N VAL A 20 -36.87 12.41 16.46
CA VAL A 20 -35.92 11.75 15.54
C VAL A 20 -34.68 12.61 15.37
N TYR A 21 -33.54 12.09 15.80
CA TYR A 21 -32.23 12.69 15.58
C TYR A 21 -31.48 12.01 14.42
N LYS A 22 -30.59 12.76 13.76
CA LYS A 22 -29.75 12.26 12.65
C LYS A 22 -28.31 12.74 12.83
N GLY A 23 -27.36 11.87 12.49
CA GLY A 23 -25.93 12.13 12.61
C GLY A 23 -25.23 11.08 13.46
N ASP A 24 -23.92 11.23 13.59
CA ASP A 24 -23.12 10.39 14.46
C ASP A 24 -23.15 10.93 15.90
N LEU A 25 -23.26 10.03 16.87
CA LEU A 25 -23.17 10.37 18.30
C LEU A 25 -21.72 10.25 18.75
N THR A 26 -20.85 11.10 18.22
CA THR A 26 -19.43 11.14 18.60
C THR A 26 -19.28 11.86 19.93
N ASP A 27 -18.63 11.22 20.90
CA ASP A 27 -18.17 11.87 22.12
C ASP A 27 -16.66 12.13 22.07
N TRP A 28 -16.14 12.87 23.05
CA TRP A 28 -14.70 13.13 23.19
C TRP A 28 -13.91 11.89 23.67
N TRP A 29 -14.59 10.80 24.04
CA TRP A 29 -13.96 9.52 24.41
C TRP A 29 -13.69 8.63 23.18
N ALA A 30 -14.30 8.92 22.02
CA ALA A 30 -14.11 8.20 20.77
C ALA A 30 -12.70 8.36 20.16
N ASP A 31 -11.87 9.27 20.67
CA ASP A 31 -10.50 9.55 20.17
C ASP A 31 -9.46 8.49 20.60
N GLY A 32 -9.88 7.41 21.26
CA GLY A 32 -9.01 6.32 21.70
C GLY A 32 -8.09 5.79 20.58
N VAL A 33 -8.58 5.69 19.34
CA VAL A 33 -7.77 5.27 18.17
C VAL A 33 -6.52 6.12 17.94
N GLY A 34 -6.54 7.39 18.32
CA GLY A 34 -5.40 8.30 18.20
C GLY A 34 -4.26 7.97 19.18
N SER A 35 -4.54 7.23 20.26
CA SER A 35 -3.54 6.89 21.28
C SER A 35 -2.57 5.78 20.87
N THR A 36 -2.94 4.92 19.90
CA THR A 36 -2.09 3.81 19.42
C THR A 36 -1.98 3.77 17.89
N PRO A 37 -1.51 4.85 17.25
CA PRO A 37 -1.58 5.01 15.79
C PRO A 37 -0.82 3.93 15.01
N TYR A 38 0.28 3.41 15.57
CA TYR A 38 1.05 2.33 14.94
C TYR A 38 0.30 0.99 14.98
N ALA A 39 -0.34 0.67 16.10
CA ALA A 39 -1.17 -0.53 16.21
C ALA A 39 -2.39 -0.43 15.29
N VAL A 40 -3.03 0.74 15.24
CA VAL A 40 -4.17 1.01 14.34
C VAL A 40 -3.75 0.83 12.88
N LYS A 41 -2.60 1.38 12.48
CA LYS A 41 -2.05 1.21 11.13
C LYS A 41 -1.86 -0.28 10.82
N HIS A 42 -1.26 -1.02 11.74
CA HIS A 42 -1.00 -2.45 11.56
C HIS A 42 -2.30 -3.27 11.46
N TYR A 43 -3.29 -2.95 12.29
CA TYR A 43 -4.64 -3.51 12.23
C TYR A 43 -5.34 -3.23 10.89
N LYS A 44 -5.28 -1.98 10.41
CA LYS A 44 -5.88 -1.60 9.11
C LYS A 44 -5.20 -2.30 7.94
N GLU A 45 -3.90 -2.53 8.02
CA GLU A 45 -3.17 -3.37 7.06
C GLU A 45 -3.66 -4.83 7.11
N ALA A 46 -3.87 -5.39 8.30
CA ALA A 46 -4.45 -6.74 8.46
C ALA A 46 -5.84 -6.84 7.82
N GLN A 47 -6.73 -5.88 8.12
CA GLN A 47 -8.08 -5.81 7.54
C GLN A 47 -8.02 -5.70 6.02
N HIS A 48 -7.11 -4.86 5.49
CA HIS A 48 -6.91 -4.73 4.05
C HIS A 48 -6.46 -6.05 3.42
N LYS A 49 -5.45 -6.72 3.98
CA LYS A 49 -4.94 -8.01 3.49
C LYS A 49 -6.02 -9.09 3.52
N TYR A 50 -6.79 -9.17 4.59
CA TYR A 50 -7.90 -10.10 4.73
C TYR A 50 -8.92 -9.96 3.59
N HIS A 51 -9.42 -8.75 3.32
CA HIS A 51 -10.33 -8.49 2.21
C HIS A 51 -9.66 -8.59 0.83
N LEU A 52 -8.35 -8.41 0.75
CA LEU A 52 -7.61 -8.61 -0.49
C LEU A 52 -7.49 -10.10 -0.84
N CYS A 53 -7.25 -10.96 0.15
CA CYS A 53 -7.29 -12.42 -0.03
C CYS A 53 -8.63 -12.87 -0.60
N GLU A 54 -9.75 -12.40 -0.04
CA GLU A 54 -11.11 -12.69 -0.52
C GLU A 54 -11.32 -12.30 -1.99
N ARG A 55 -10.80 -11.13 -2.38
CA ARG A 55 -10.93 -10.62 -3.75
C ARG A 55 -10.04 -11.36 -4.74
N LEU A 56 -8.86 -11.80 -4.31
CA LEU A 56 -7.92 -12.55 -5.16
C LEU A 56 -8.30 -14.03 -5.33
N ASP A 57 -8.96 -14.59 -4.31
CA ASP A 57 -9.50 -15.94 -4.30
C ASP A 57 -10.77 -16.00 -3.42
N LYS A 58 -11.94 -16.07 -4.06
CA LYS A 58 -13.24 -16.13 -3.37
C LYS A 58 -13.39 -17.35 -2.45
N LYS A 59 -12.61 -18.41 -2.68
CA LYS A 59 -12.61 -19.62 -1.84
C LYS A 59 -11.52 -19.61 -0.78
N ALA A 60 -10.81 -18.50 -0.57
CA ALA A 60 -9.72 -18.40 0.41
C ALA A 60 -10.16 -18.81 1.83
N GLY A 61 -11.38 -18.41 2.25
CA GLY A 61 -11.93 -18.79 3.55
C GLY A 61 -12.24 -20.28 3.68
N GLU A 62 -12.70 -20.92 2.61
CA GLU A 62 -12.96 -22.37 2.57
C GLU A 62 -11.65 -23.18 2.49
N LYS A 63 -10.66 -22.69 1.74
CA LYS A 63 -9.34 -23.34 1.58
C LYS A 63 -8.50 -23.29 2.85
N TYR A 64 -8.60 -22.21 3.62
CA TYR A 64 -7.78 -21.97 4.81
C TYR A 64 -8.63 -21.59 6.04
N PRO A 65 -9.57 -22.44 6.47
CA PRO A 65 -10.60 -22.09 7.44
C PRO A 65 -10.02 -21.68 8.80
N GLU A 66 -8.96 -22.34 9.27
CA GLU A 66 -8.32 -22.00 10.55
C GLU A 66 -7.66 -20.62 10.54
N LEU A 67 -6.90 -20.31 9.48
CA LEU A 67 -6.26 -19.00 9.33
C LEU A 67 -7.30 -17.90 9.11
N TRP A 68 -8.36 -18.22 8.36
CA TRP A 68 -9.46 -17.30 8.10
C TRP A 68 -10.17 -16.92 9.41
N ARG A 69 -10.48 -17.94 10.23
CA ARG A 69 -11.11 -17.74 11.53
C ARG A 69 -10.21 -17.00 12.50
N THR A 70 -8.92 -17.35 12.55
CA THR A 70 -7.92 -16.65 13.35
C THR A 70 -7.86 -15.16 12.98
N ALA A 71 -7.86 -14.83 11.68
CA ALA A 71 -7.88 -13.45 11.24
C ALA A 71 -9.16 -12.73 11.70
N GLN A 72 -10.34 -13.32 11.48
CA GLN A 72 -11.62 -12.75 11.90
C GLN A 72 -11.70 -12.49 13.40
N ASP A 73 -11.41 -13.50 14.23
CA ASP A 73 -11.54 -13.40 15.68
C ASP A 73 -10.60 -12.32 16.24
N ASN A 74 -9.36 -12.25 15.74
CA ASN A 74 -8.41 -11.24 16.18
C ASN A 74 -8.71 -9.84 15.63
N LEU A 75 -9.27 -9.72 14.41
CA LEU A 75 -9.75 -8.43 13.89
C LEU A 75 -10.90 -7.90 14.75
N MET A 76 -11.82 -8.77 15.16
CA MET A 76 -12.94 -8.43 16.05
C MET A 76 -12.44 -8.03 17.44
N LEU A 77 -11.53 -8.82 18.03
CA LEU A 77 -10.98 -8.53 19.36
C LEU A 77 -10.14 -7.25 19.39
N TYR A 78 -9.44 -6.88 18.31
CA TYR A 78 -8.76 -5.58 18.28
C TYR A 78 -9.76 -4.42 18.22
N ALA A 79 -10.87 -4.59 17.49
CA ALA A 79 -11.89 -3.57 17.25
C ALA A 79 -12.84 -3.36 18.44
N GLU A 80 -12.67 -4.07 19.54
CA GLU A 80 -13.44 -3.82 20.75
C GLU A 80 -13.17 -2.41 21.32
N HIS A 81 -14.20 -1.85 21.96
CA HIS A 81 -14.26 -0.44 22.33
C HIS A 81 -13.26 0.01 23.41
N THR A 82 -12.66 -0.90 24.17
CA THR A 82 -11.74 -0.59 25.27
C THR A 82 -10.33 -0.33 24.74
N TRP A 83 -10.00 0.92 24.42
CA TRP A 83 -8.73 1.18 23.72
C TRP A 83 -7.46 1.02 24.58
N GLY A 84 -7.58 1.16 25.89
CA GLY A 84 -6.49 1.02 26.85
C GLY A 84 -7.00 1.00 28.29
N HIS A 85 -6.08 0.87 29.25
CA HIS A 85 -6.45 0.89 30.66
C HIS A 85 -6.75 2.32 31.14
N SER A 86 -7.70 2.49 32.07
CA SER A 86 -8.07 3.82 32.60
C SER A 86 -6.89 4.53 33.30
N SER A 87 -6.01 3.76 33.93
CA SER A 87 -4.78 4.27 34.56
C SER A 87 -3.63 4.61 33.60
N THR A 88 -3.81 4.52 32.27
CA THR A 88 -2.73 4.86 31.31
C THR A 88 -2.22 6.29 31.47
N ILE A 89 -3.05 7.22 31.97
CA ILE A 89 -2.64 8.60 32.20
C ILE A 89 -1.94 8.78 33.55
N THR A 90 -2.48 8.17 34.61
CA THR A 90 -2.00 8.37 35.98
C THR A 90 -0.82 7.47 36.34
N ASN A 91 -0.81 6.22 35.85
CA ASN A 91 0.19 5.20 36.13
C ASN A 91 0.58 4.43 34.84
N PRO A 92 1.17 5.10 33.83
CA PRO A 92 1.43 4.50 32.51
C PRO A 92 2.37 3.30 32.52
N TYR A 93 3.23 3.20 33.54
CA TYR A 93 4.26 2.17 33.64
C TYR A 93 3.85 0.99 34.53
N ASP A 94 2.63 0.99 35.07
CA ASP A 94 2.14 -0.14 35.84
C ASP A 94 2.08 -1.40 34.96
N THR A 95 2.59 -2.52 35.47
CA THR A 95 2.65 -3.79 34.74
C THR A 95 1.28 -4.23 34.20
N MET A 96 0.20 -3.99 34.95
CA MET A 96 -1.15 -4.35 34.51
C MET A 96 -1.59 -3.50 33.30
N VAL A 97 -1.27 -2.20 33.31
CA VAL A 97 -1.55 -1.26 32.20
C VAL A 97 -0.82 -1.70 30.94
N LEU A 98 0.49 -1.96 31.06
CA LEU A 98 1.33 -2.37 29.93
C LEU A 98 0.92 -3.73 29.36
N ASN A 99 0.58 -4.69 30.21
CA ASN A 99 0.15 -6.03 29.77
C ASN A 99 -1.15 -6.00 28.95
N LEU A 100 -2.07 -5.09 29.27
CA LEU A 100 -3.31 -4.92 28.49
C LEU A 100 -3.03 -4.33 27.11
N ASP A 101 -2.16 -3.32 27.01
CA ASP A 101 -1.76 -2.75 25.71
C ASP A 101 -1.04 -3.78 24.84
N ILE A 102 -0.09 -4.53 25.41
CA ILE A 102 0.60 -5.63 24.71
C ILE A 102 -0.42 -6.67 24.20
N ARG A 103 -1.42 -7.02 25.01
CA ARG A 103 -2.46 -7.98 24.61
C ARG A 103 -3.30 -7.45 23.46
N LYS A 104 -3.75 -6.19 23.52
CA LYS A 104 -4.54 -5.57 22.45
C LYS A 104 -3.73 -5.52 21.16
N ASN A 105 -2.48 -5.04 21.22
CA ASN A 105 -1.57 -5.00 20.08
C ASN A 105 -1.30 -6.39 19.48
N SER A 106 -1.28 -7.43 20.33
CA SER A 106 -1.13 -8.81 19.86
C SER A 106 -2.27 -9.26 18.96
N TYR A 107 -3.51 -8.77 19.15
CA TYR A 107 -4.64 -9.11 18.27
C TYR A 107 -4.41 -8.56 16.86
N ALA A 108 -3.99 -7.30 16.73
CA ALA A 108 -3.63 -6.74 15.42
C ALA A 108 -2.54 -7.55 14.73
N SER A 109 -1.50 -7.94 15.48
CA SER A 109 -0.39 -8.75 14.96
C SER A 109 -0.82 -10.14 14.51
N LYS A 110 -1.62 -10.86 15.32
CA LYS A 110 -2.15 -12.19 14.97
C LYS A 110 -3.07 -12.14 13.75
N ALA A 111 -3.93 -11.13 13.67
CA ALA A 111 -4.78 -10.91 12.50
C ALA A 111 -3.94 -10.66 11.24
N HIS A 112 -2.90 -9.85 11.36
CA HIS A 112 -1.98 -9.54 10.26
C HIS A 112 -1.23 -10.79 9.81
N GLU A 113 -0.66 -11.56 10.74
CA GLU A 113 0.09 -12.78 10.45
C GLU A 113 -0.79 -13.82 9.72
N ALA A 114 -2.00 -14.07 10.23
CA ALA A 114 -2.94 -15.00 9.61
C ALA A 114 -3.31 -14.57 8.18
N SER A 115 -3.63 -13.30 8.00
CA SER A 115 -3.97 -12.72 6.68
C SER A 115 -2.79 -12.78 5.71
N ALA A 116 -1.57 -12.48 6.17
CA ALA A 116 -0.35 -12.54 5.38
C ALA A 116 0.00 -13.98 4.98
N LYS A 117 -0.19 -14.96 5.87
CA LYS A 117 0.00 -16.39 5.54
C LYS A 117 -0.96 -16.84 4.43
N ILE A 118 -2.23 -16.45 4.50
CA ILE A 118 -3.19 -16.72 3.42
C ILE A 118 -2.73 -16.06 2.12
N MET A 119 -2.35 -14.79 2.16
CA MET A 119 -1.85 -14.05 1.00
C MET A 119 -0.68 -14.77 0.33
N ASN A 120 0.33 -15.17 1.09
CA ASN A 120 1.50 -15.88 0.57
C ASN A 120 1.13 -17.19 -0.12
N ARG A 121 0.13 -17.93 0.41
CA ARG A 121 -0.36 -19.16 -0.21
C ARG A 121 -1.06 -18.87 -1.54
N ILE A 122 -1.92 -17.84 -1.57
CA ILE A 122 -2.59 -17.39 -2.81
C ILE A 122 -1.56 -16.94 -3.85
N MET A 123 -0.54 -16.16 -3.46
CA MET A 123 0.52 -15.70 -4.36
C MET A 123 1.30 -16.89 -4.94
N LYS A 124 1.67 -17.86 -4.10
CA LYS A 124 2.31 -19.11 -4.54
C LYS A 124 1.44 -19.89 -5.53
N GLU A 125 0.15 -20.06 -5.25
CA GLU A 125 -0.80 -20.72 -6.17
C GLU A 125 -0.93 -19.98 -7.51
N LYS A 126 -0.85 -18.64 -7.47
CA LYS A 126 -0.84 -17.79 -8.66
C LYS A 126 0.51 -17.76 -9.38
N GLY A 127 1.53 -18.45 -8.87
CA GLY A 127 2.82 -18.64 -9.54
C GLY A 127 3.95 -17.73 -9.10
N ASP A 128 3.82 -17.04 -7.96
CA ASP A 128 4.87 -16.17 -7.41
C ASP A 128 6.15 -16.95 -7.09
N LEU A 129 7.29 -16.34 -7.39
CA LEU A 129 8.62 -16.86 -7.08
C LEU A 129 9.02 -16.65 -5.61
N LEU A 130 8.40 -15.68 -4.92
CA LEU A 130 8.75 -15.27 -3.55
C LEU A 130 10.25 -14.95 -3.36
N ARG A 131 10.96 -14.70 -4.46
CA ARG A 131 12.39 -14.40 -4.55
C ARG A 131 12.55 -13.36 -5.65
N TYR A 132 13.11 -12.20 -5.30
CA TYR A 132 13.03 -11.01 -6.17
C TYR A 132 14.41 -10.48 -6.59
N TYR A 133 15.42 -11.36 -6.68
CA TYR A 133 16.80 -10.99 -7.02
C TYR A 133 17.04 -10.73 -8.52
N ASN A 134 16.09 -11.13 -9.37
CA ASN A 134 16.26 -11.07 -10.81
C ASN A 134 16.17 -9.63 -11.35
N THR A 135 17.13 -9.26 -12.18
CA THR A 135 17.18 -7.97 -12.89
C THR A 135 16.37 -7.96 -14.19
N SER A 136 15.80 -9.10 -14.58
CA SER A 136 14.80 -9.20 -15.64
C SER A 136 13.83 -10.35 -15.35
N GLY A 137 12.62 -10.27 -15.89
CA GLY A 137 11.62 -11.31 -15.67
C GLY A 137 10.23 -10.93 -16.18
N LYS A 138 9.26 -11.76 -15.79
CA LYS A 138 7.84 -11.53 -16.06
C LYS A 138 7.12 -11.23 -14.75
N ILE A 139 6.15 -10.34 -14.82
CA ILE A 139 5.19 -10.11 -13.76
C ILE A 139 3.78 -10.25 -14.31
N ARG A 140 2.85 -10.66 -13.46
CA ARG A 140 1.42 -10.68 -13.73
C ARG A 140 0.71 -9.89 -12.65
N VAL A 141 -0.11 -8.93 -13.06
CA VAL A 141 -0.81 -8.02 -12.17
C VAL A 141 -2.27 -8.45 -12.11
N TYR A 142 -2.78 -8.65 -10.89
CA TYR A 142 -4.17 -9.01 -10.65
C TYR A 142 -4.95 -7.78 -10.15
N PRO A 143 -5.82 -7.16 -10.97
CA PRO A 143 -6.60 -6.02 -10.53
C PRO A 143 -7.72 -6.45 -9.58
N THR A 144 -7.79 -5.81 -8.42
CA THR A 144 -8.81 -6.06 -7.39
C THR A 144 -9.80 -4.91 -7.21
N ALA A 145 -9.67 -3.87 -8.05
CA ALA A 145 -10.61 -2.77 -8.10
C ALA A 145 -11.92 -3.21 -8.78
N LYS A 146 -13.04 -2.63 -8.33
CA LYS A 146 -14.37 -2.88 -8.90
C LYS A 146 -14.68 -2.04 -10.14
N THR A 147 -13.89 -0.99 -10.37
CA THR A 147 -14.09 -0.05 -11.46
C THR A 147 -12.86 -0.02 -12.35
N GLU A 148 -13.10 0.17 -13.65
CA GLU A 148 -12.04 0.44 -14.61
C GLU A 148 -11.38 1.79 -14.33
N GLY A 149 -10.08 1.87 -14.56
CA GLY A 149 -9.35 3.13 -14.47
C GLY A 149 -7.83 2.96 -14.39
N PRO A 150 -7.09 4.08 -14.47
CA PRO A 150 -5.65 4.10 -14.35
C PRO A 150 -5.24 3.71 -12.93
N ARG A 151 -4.27 2.80 -12.80
CA ARG A 151 -3.72 2.35 -11.52
C ARG A 151 -2.20 2.31 -11.58
N ALA A 152 -1.58 2.67 -10.47
CA ALA A 152 -0.16 2.44 -10.27
C ALA A 152 0.09 0.96 -9.98
N VAL A 153 1.01 0.37 -10.74
CA VAL A 153 1.62 -0.91 -10.45
C VAL A 153 2.97 -0.64 -9.81
N GLU A 154 3.21 -1.23 -8.65
CA GLU A 154 4.49 -1.15 -7.97
C GLU A 154 4.97 -2.54 -7.59
N PHE A 155 6.24 -2.83 -7.87
CA PHE A 155 6.87 -4.07 -7.45
C PHE A 155 8.33 -3.87 -7.07
N TYR A 156 8.80 -4.73 -6.17
CA TYR A 156 10.09 -4.58 -5.52
C TYR A 156 11.06 -5.71 -5.91
N ILE A 157 12.25 -5.32 -6.33
CA ILE A 157 13.37 -6.22 -6.61
C ILE A 157 14.47 -6.09 -5.54
N GLU A 158 14.95 -7.23 -5.04
CA GLU A 158 15.98 -7.36 -4.00
C GLU A 158 17.41 -7.19 -4.54
N THR A 159 17.60 -6.23 -5.45
CA THR A 159 18.91 -5.92 -6.00
C THR A 159 19.09 -4.41 -6.14
N LEU A 160 20.27 -3.93 -5.73
CA LEU A 160 20.68 -2.54 -5.95
C LEU A 160 21.13 -2.30 -7.39
N ASN A 161 21.47 -3.38 -8.12
CA ASN A 161 22.00 -3.32 -9.47
C ASN A 161 20.89 -3.12 -10.53
N MET A 162 20.09 -2.07 -10.36
CA MET A 162 19.02 -1.71 -11.27
C MET A 162 18.83 -0.18 -11.29
N PRO A 163 19.71 0.54 -12.01
CA PRO A 163 19.66 2.00 -12.04
C PRO A 163 18.38 2.48 -12.72
N THR A 164 18.05 1.91 -13.89
CA THR A 164 16.77 2.10 -14.58
C THR A 164 16.21 0.76 -15.05
N ALA A 165 14.96 0.78 -15.49
CA ALA A 165 14.26 -0.40 -15.98
C ALA A 165 13.52 -0.08 -17.29
N GLU A 166 13.29 -1.12 -18.07
CA GLU A 166 12.34 -1.12 -19.16
C GLU A 166 11.21 -2.08 -18.78
N VAL A 167 9.96 -1.63 -18.90
CA VAL A 167 8.77 -2.47 -18.71
C VAL A 167 8.02 -2.52 -20.02
N ARG A 168 7.58 -3.71 -20.43
CA ARG A 168 6.76 -3.91 -21.63
C ARG A 168 5.48 -4.66 -21.32
N ASP A 169 4.40 -4.29 -21.98
CA ASP A 169 3.15 -5.04 -21.94
C ASP A 169 3.22 -6.34 -22.77
N SER A 170 2.10 -7.07 -22.83
CA SER A 170 1.97 -8.30 -23.62
C SER A 170 2.06 -8.10 -25.13
N GLU A 171 1.80 -6.89 -25.62
CA GLU A 171 1.90 -6.52 -27.04
C GLU A 171 3.33 -6.09 -27.43
N GLY A 172 4.20 -5.90 -26.44
CA GLY A 172 5.59 -5.49 -26.60
C GLY A 172 5.82 -3.98 -26.54
N ASN A 173 4.77 -3.20 -26.26
CA ASN A 173 4.85 -1.75 -26.13
C ASN A 173 5.65 -1.39 -24.87
N VAL A 174 6.55 -0.41 -24.97
CA VAL A 174 7.36 0.06 -23.84
C VAL A 174 6.53 1.02 -22.99
N LEU A 175 6.37 0.70 -21.72
CA LEU A 175 5.69 1.56 -20.75
C LEU A 175 6.69 2.49 -20.08
N THR A 176 6.25 3.72 -19.81
CA THR A 176 7.03 4.66 -18.99
C THR A 176 7.00 4.17 -17.55
N CYS A 177 8.17 3.82 -17.01
CA CYS A 177 8.33 3.38 -15.64
C CYS A 177 9.37 4.23 -14.89
N GLN A 178 9.21 4.29 -13.57
CA GLN A 178 10.16 4.92 -12.66
C GLN A 178 10.80 3.84 -11.78
N VAL A 179 12.11 3.98 -11.53
CA VAL A 179 12.82 3.16 -10.55
C VAL A 179 13.19 4.03 -9.36
N SER A 180 12.68 3.70 -8.17
CA SER A 180 12.99 4.37 -6.91
C SER A 180 13.85 3.49 -6.00
N GLU A 181 14.52 4.12 -5.04
CA GLU A 181 15.19 3.41 -3.96
C GLU A 181 14.20 2.65 -3.08
N HIS A 182 14.64 1.52 -2.54
CA HIS A 182 13.94 0.71 -1.55
C HIS A 182 14.95 0.13 -0.55
N PRO A 183 14.62 -0.04 0.75
CA PRO A 183 15.61 -0.37 1.80
C PRO A 183 16.57 -1.53 1.53
N ARG A 184 16.21 -2.50 0.69
CA ARG A 184 17.04 -3.65 0.32
C ARG A 184 17.19 -3.86 -1.20
N GLY A 185 16.88 -2.84 -2.01
CA GLY A 185 16.92 -2.97 -3.46
C GLY A 185 16.28 -1.79 -4.18
N ARG A 186 15.44 -2.08 -5.19
CA ARG A 186 14.81 -1.07 -6.04
C ARG A 186 13.33 -1.35 -6.20
N ARG A 187 12.53 -0.30 -6.35
CA ARG A 187 11.10 -0.41 -6.62
C ARG A 187 10.81 0.15 -8.01
N ILE A 188 10.16 -0.64 -8.84
CA ILE A 188 9.69 -0.19 -10.16
C ILE A 188 8.22 0.20 -10.01
N SER A 189 7.87 1.36 -10.56
CA SER A 189 6.50 1.82 -10.65
C SER A 189 6.14 2.25 -12.06
N PHE A 190 4.91 1.95 -12.49
CA PHE A 190 4.34 2.43 -13.75
C PHE A 190 2.82 2.53 -13.62
N VAL A 191 2.17 3.16 -14.59
CA VAL A 191 0.71 3.29 -14.63
C VAL A 191 0.17 2.58 -15.86
N ASP A 192 -0.89 1.80 -15.67
CA ASP A 192 -1.68 1.21 -16.75
C ASP A 192 -3.17 1.24 -16.36
N THR A 193 -4.05 1.09 -17.34
CA THR A 193 -5.50 1.01 -17.15
C THR A 193 -5.91 -0.45 -17.00
N PHE A 194 -6.66 -0.75 -15.94
CA PHE A 194 -7.11 -2.11 -15.65
C PHE A 194 -8.62 -2.20 -15.65
N LYS A 195 -9.13 -3.28 -16.25
CA LYS A 195 -10.52 -3.71 -16.10
C LYS A 195 -10.67 -4.61 -14.86
N PRO A 196 -11.84 -4.62 -14.21
CA PRO A 196 -12.07 -5.45 -13.03
C PRO A 196 -11.87 -6.94 -13.32
N GLY A 197 -10.98 -7.60 -12.57
CA GLY A 197 -10.79 -9.06 -12.62
C GLY A 197 -9.97 -9.58 -13.81
N GLU A 198 -9.52 -8.73 -14.73
CA GLU A 198 -8.72 -9.13 -15.89
C GLU A 198 -7.21 -8.98 -15.59
N PRO A 199 -6.47 -10.08 -15.34
CA PRO A 199 -5.05 -9.99 -15.09
C PRO A 199 -4.28 -9.60 -16.36
N LYS A 200 -3.22 -8.80 -16.18
CA LYS A 200 -2.30 -8.41 -17.27
C LYS A 200 -0.89 -8.90 -17.00
N GLU A 201 -0.16 -9.22 -18.05
CA GLU A 201 1.25 -9.63 -17.97
C GLU A 201 2.17 -8.54 -18.50
N TYR A 202 3.34 -8.43 -17.87
CA TYR A 202 4.39 -7.51 -18.28
C TYR A 202 5.75 -8.22 -18.20
N THR A 203 6.68 -7.76 -19.02
CA THR A 203 8.10 -8.09 -18.88
C THR A 203 8.84 -6.89 -18.33
N TYR A 204 9.88 -7.13 -17.54
CA TYR A 204 10.79 -6.10 -17.09
C TYR A 204 12.25 -6.51 -17.32
N ALA A 205 13.11 -5.53 -17.57
CA ALA A 205 14.54 -5.73 -17.69
C ALA A 205 15.33 -4.52 -17.21
N ARG A 206 16.50 -4.77 -16.61
CA ARG A 206 17.49 -3.75 -16.25
C ARG A 206 17.93 -2.99 -17.48
N LYS A 207 18.03 -1.68 -17.33
CA LYS A 207 18.60 -0.77 -18.34
C LYS A 207 19.63 0.12 -17.67
N GLU A 208 20.70 0.43 -18.40
CA GLU A 208 21.70 1.39 -17.95
C GLU A 208 21.09 2.77 -17.80
N ALA A 209 21.55 3.53 -16.81
CA ALA A 209 21.09 4.90 -16.65
C ALA A 209 21.45 5.71 -17.90
N VAL A 210 20.46 6.44 -18.43
CA VAL A 210 20.78 7.50 -19.38
C VAL A 210 21.54 8.56 -18.57
N PRO A 211 22.78 8.92 -18.97
CA PRO A 211 23.54 9.92 -18.23
C PRO A 211 22.77 11.23 -18.25
N GLU A 212 22.24 11.62 -17.09
CA GLU A 212 21.62 12.92 -16.92
C GLU A 212 22.71 13.98 -17.05
N LYS A 213 22.67 14.74 -18.15
CA LYS A 213 23.41 16.00 -18.23
C LYS A 213 22.70 16.98 -17.29
N MET A 214 23.12 16.97 -16.03
CA MET A 214 22.66 17.87 -14.97
C MET A 214 22.92 19.35 -15.30
N ASN A 215 23.72 19.62 -16.34
CA ASN A 215 24.09 20.96 -16.77
C ASN A 215 24.10 21.02 -18.29
N THR A 216 23.16 21.74 -18.91
CA THR A 216 23.25 22.09 -20.34
C THR A 216 24.40 23.05 -20.62
N ARG A 217 25.13 23.53 -19.59
CA ARG A 217 26.17 24.57 -19.66
C ARG A 217 25.70 25.84 -20.37
N GLN A 218 24.39 26.03 -20.56
CA GLN A 218 23.82 27.28 -21.04
C GLN A 218 23.49 28.13 -19.81
N CYS A 219 24.50 28.82 -19.31
CA CYS A 219 24.28 29.94 -18.39
C CYS A 219 23.77 31.11 -19.24
N TYR A 220 22.45 31.31 -19.29
CA TYR A 220 21.86 32.40 -20.09
C TYR A 220 22.09 33.78 -19.45
N MET A 221 22.31 33.81 -18.12
CA MET A 221 22.73 34.95 -17.32
C MET A 221 23.40 34.45 -16.04
N GLY A 222 24.50 35.07 -15.64
CA GLY A 222 25.05 34.90 -14.28
C GLY A 222 24.16 35.57 -13.22
N ALA A 223 24.45 35.32 -11.94
CA ALA A 223 23.69 35.88 -10.80
C ALA A 223 23.73 37.42 -10.78
N GLU A 224 24.77 37.99 -11.36
CA GLU A 224 25.04 39.40 -11.61
C GLU A 224 24.28 39.99 -12.82
N ARG A 225 23.42 39.20 -13.48
CA ARG A 225 22.64 39.59 -14.68
C ARG A 225 23.48 39.97 -15.90
N VAL A 226 24.75 39.58 -15.93
CA VAL A 226 25.61 39.69 -17.11
C VAL A 226 25.33 38.50 -18.03
N ARG A 227 25.11 38.77 -19.33
CA ARG A 227 24.93 37.74 -20.36
C ARG A 227 26.27 37.44 -21.02
N ASP A 228 26.49 36.17 -21.34
CA ASP A 228 27.63 35.77 -22.17
C ASP A 228 27.53 36.37 -23.57
N ASN A 229 28.59 37.07 -23.98
CA ASN A 229 28.72 37.64 -25.32
C ASN A 229 29.17 36.55 -26.30
N GLY A 230 28.25 35.70 -26.77
CA GLY A 230 28.67 34.66 -27.70
C GLY A 230 27.65 33.64 -28.18
N THR A 231 26.36 33.95 -28.32
CA THR A 231 25.47 33.05 -29.09
C THR A 231 24.25 33.81 -29.62
N LYS A 232 24.30 34.21 -30.90
CA LYS A 232 23.12 34.56 -31.68
C LYS A 232 22.52 33.25 -32.22
N HIS A 233 21.40 32.81 -31.66
CA HIS A 233 20.51 31.84 -32.32
C HIS A 233 19.06 32.35 -32.31
N PRO A 234 18.24 32.00 -33.33
CA PRO A 234 16.94 32.62 -33.55
C PRO A 234 15.92 32.26 -32.47
N ARG A 235 15.05 33.22 -32.14
CA ARG A 235 13.98 33.14 -31.13
C ARG A 235 12.79 32.26 -31.58
N SER A 236 12.95 30.95 -31.73
CA SER A 236 11.79 30.12 -32.11
C SER A 236 11.60 28.80 -31.35
N THR A 237 12.31 28.52 -30.26
CA THR A 237 12.14 27.24 -29.54
C THR A 237 12.22 27.39 -28.01
N CYS A 238 11.43 28.32 -27.45
CA CYS A 238 11.23 28.36 -26.00
C CYS A 238 9.75 28.57 -25.66
N GLU A 239 8.94 27.55 -25.94
CA GLU A 239 7.71 27.32 -25.20
C GLU A 239 7.90 26.05 -24.38
N THR A 240 8.69 26.15 -23.31
CA THR A 240 8.58 25.20 -22.20
C THR A 240 7.81 25.91 -21.10
N VAL A 241 6.52 25.62 -21.05
CA VAL A 241 5.60 26.07 -20.01
C VAL A 241 6.01 25.44 -18.69
N LEU A 242 6.86 26.12 -17.92
CA LEU A 242 7.01 25.86 -16.49
C LEU A 242 7.26 27.19 -15.78
N CYS A 243 6.46 27.40 -14.73
CA CYS A 243 6.51 28.48 -13.75
C CYS A 243 5.78 29.79 -14.11
N LYS A 244 4.45 29.76 -13.96
CA LYS A 244 3.74 30.87 -13.31
C LYS A 244 2.84 30.34 -12.19
N ALA A 245 3.18 30.79 -10.97
CA ALA A 245 2.35 30.96 -9.78
C ALA A 245 1.70 29.68 -9.19
N GLY A 246 1.81 29.37 -7.89
CA GLY A 246 2.27 30.13 -6.75
C GLY A 246 2.57 29.20 -5.58
N GLY A 247 3.27 29.74 -4.58
CA GLY A 247 3.84 28.98 -3.48
C GLY A 247 2.81 28.20 -2.66
N HIS A 248 2.94 26.89 -2.66
CA HIS A 248 2.66 26.08 -1.48
C HIS A 248 3.82 25.12 -1.28
N CYS A 249 4.55 25.33 -0.18
CA CYS A 249 5.51 24.39 0.35
C CYS A 249 4.77 23.08 0.62
N CYS A 250 4.88 22.12 -0.32
CA CYS A 250 4.31 20.81 -0.16
C CYS A 250 5.16 20.04 0.87
N ARG A 251 4.86 20.23 2.16
CA ARG A 251 5.29 19.30 3.21
C ARG A 251 4.69 17.94 2.85
N ARG A 252 5.49 17.08 2.22
CA ARG A 252 5.16 15.67 1.98
C ARG A 252 4.88 14.99 3.32
N ALA A 253 3.60 14.85 3.65
CA ALA A 253 3.15 13.89 4.64
C ALA A 253 3.58 12.49 4.16
N ARG A 254 4.45 11.83 4.94
CA ARG A 254 4.74 10.40 4.81
C ARG A 254 3.52 9.60 5.28
N THR A 255 2.45 9.59 4.51
CA THR A 255 1.28 8.74 4.74
C THR A 255 1.21 7.72 3.61
N GLY A 256 1.82 6.55 3.86
CA GLY A 256 1.74 5.40 2.98
C GLY A 256 0.35 4.78 3.06
N LEU A 257 -0.49 5.11 2.08
CA LEU A 257 -1.67 4.34 1.68
C LEU A 257 -1.47 4.00 0.21
N TYR A 258 -0.78 2.89 -0.04
CA TYR A 258 -0.55 2.40 -1.39
C TYR A 258 -1.79 1.64 -1.87
N TYR A 259 -2.56 2.25 -2.78
CA TYR A 259 -3.44 1.52 -3.68
C TYR A 259 -2.56 0.87 -4.77
N SER A 260 -1.85 -0.21 -4.43
CA SER A 260 -1.06 -0.97 -5.40
C SER A 260 -1.88 -2.16 -5.91
N ALA A 261 -1.96 -2.34 -7.23
CA ALA A 261 -2.29 -3.64 -7.78
C ALA A 261 -1.19 -4.63 -7.37
N SER A 262 -1.58 -5.81 -6.88
CA SER A 262 -0.60 -6.83 -6.47
C SER A 262 0.04 -7.44 -7.71
N ALA A 263 1.32 -7.15 -7.92
CA ALA A 263 2.14 -7.82 -8.92
C ALA A 263 2.63 -9.16 -8.37
N VAL A 264 2.45 -10.21 -9.16
CA VAL A 264 2.93 -11.58 -8.92
C VAL A 264 4.07 -11.85 -9.90
N TYR A 265 5.21 -12.35 -9.44
CA TYR A 265 6.34 -12.66 -10.31
C TYR A 265 6.19 -14.02 -10.96
N HIS A 266 6.59 -14.16 -12.22
CA HIS A 266 6.61 -15.45 -12.91
C HIS A 266 8.02 -15.76 -13.44
N ALA A 267 8.41 -17.04 -13.34
CA ALA A 267 9.61 -17.52 -14.02
C ALA A 267 9.40 -17.48 -15.54
N GLY A 268 10.29 -16.81 -16.25
CA GLY A 268 10.44 -17.00 -17.69
C GLY A 268 11.11 -18.35 -17.96
N GLN A 269 10.57 -19.15 -18.88
CA GLN A 269 11.27 -20.31 -19.43
C GLN A 269 12.49 -19.83 -20.23
N HIS A 270 13.65 -19.73 -19.59
CA HIS A 270 14.94 -19.73 -20.26
C HIS A 270 15.89 -20.67 -19.51
N PRO A 271 16.73 -21.43 -20.24
CA PRO A 271 17.45 -22.56 -19.69
C PRO A 271 18.45 -22.12 -18.64
N HIS A 272 18.52 -22.90 -17.58
CA HIS A 272 19.51 -22.87 -16.51
C HIS A 272 20.85 -22.30 -16.96
N ARG A 273 21.22 -21.14 -16.40
CA ARG A 273 22.62 -20.88 -16.08
C ARG A 273 22.73 -20.94 -14.57
N GLY A 274 23.21 -22.08 -14.10
CA GLY A 274 23.47 -22.31 -12.70
C GLY A 274 24.49 -21.30 -12.17
N TYR A 275 24.26 -20.86 -10.94
CA TYR A 275 25.35 -20.70 -10.00
C TYR A 275 24.89 -21.29 -8.66
N SER A 276 25.83 -22.06 -8.12
CA SER A 276 25.81 -22.88 -6.92
C SER A 276 25.49 -22.09 -5.66
N GLU A 277 25.04 -22.84 -4.66
CA GLU A 277 25.19 -22.67 -3.21
C GLU A 277 26.09 -21.52 -2.74
N ILE A 278 25.63 -20.81 -1.69
CA ILE A 278 26.34 -20.61 -0.41
C ILE A 278 25.27 -20.20 0.63
N LEU A 279 25.10 -21.07 1.64
CA LEU A 279 24.48 -20.92 2.98
C LEU A 279 23.11 -20.24 3.12
#